data_AF-A0A522G9Y5-F1
#
_entry.id   AF-A0A522G9Y5-F1
#
_cell.length_a   1.000
_cell.length_b   1.000
_cell.length_c   1.000
_cell.angle_alpha   90.00
_cell.angle_beta   90.00
_cell.angle_gamma   90.00
#
_symmetry.space_group_name_H-M   'P 1'
#
loop_
_entity.id
_entity.type
_entity.pdbx_description
1 polymer ?
#
loop_
_entity_poly.entity_id
_entity_poly.type
_entity_poly.pdbx_seq_one_letter_code
_entity_poly.pdbx_strand_id
1 'polypeptide(L)'
;MSPGQSAPYLYQWPTRRPRWVGLIVWGLGVAALSSLVYVCLHAAWVVLALYGLQRLRRRARGEAPASALLCMDNQGGWGLLVGDSFRSLSLLRVWRGMGWLTLRFSDAAAIPPGHADMELTIWKGCVSPLAWRRLCVLTARDEVSPSRLAQAAPRSMT
;
A
#
# COMPACT_ATOMS: atom_id res chain seq x y z
N MET A 1 84.11 -55.41 0.08
CA MET A 1 84.36 -54.08 -0.52
C MET A 1 83.08 -53.69 -1.25
N SER A 2 82.17 -52.97 -0.58
CA SER A 2 80.97 -52.37 -1.19
C SER A 2 80.80 -50.97 -0.60
N PRO A 3 81.09 -49.91 -1.37
CA PRO A 3 80.67 -48.55 -1.04
C PRO A 3 79.42 -48.21 -1.86
N GLY A 4 78.41 -47.61 -1.22
CA GLY A 4 77.36 -46.94 -2.00
C GLY A 4 75.96 -46.98 -1.39
N GLN A 5 75.77 -46.28 -0.27
CA GLN A 5 74.45 -45.71 0.03
C GLN A 5 74.61 -44.47 0.92
N SER A 6 75.04 -43.36 0.30
CA SER A 6 74.88 -42.03 0.87
C SER A 6 73.44 -41.59 0.68
N ALA A 7 72.68 -41.64 1.76
CA ALA A 7 71.34 -41.05 1.85
C ALA A 7 71.43 -39.55 1.56
N PRO A 8 70.63 -39.00 0.63
CA PRO A 8 70.54 -37.55 0.49
C PRO A 8 69.73 -37.00 1.67
N TYR A 9 69.84 -35.69 1.92
CA TYR A 9 69.15 -34.86 2.94
C TYR A 9 69.95 -34.64 4.25
N LEU A 10 70.76 -33.56 4.25
CA LEU A 10 71.57 -33.10 5.38
C LEU A 10 70.83 -32.11 6.32
N TYR A 11 69.70 -31.54 5.91
CA TYR A 11 68.94 -30.60 6.75
C TYR A 11 67.43 -30.75 6.53
N GLN A 12 66.72 -31.13 7.58
CA GLN A 12 65.26 -31.23 7.60
C GLN A 12 64.72 -30.37 8.74
N TRP A 13 63.96 -29.33 8.39
CA TRP A 13 63.34 -28.42 9.36
C TRP A 13 61.87 -28.78 9.55
N PRO A 14 61.38 -28.98 10.78
CA PRO A 14 59.98 -29.29 11.02
C PRO A 14 59.13 -28.04 10.74
N THR A 15 58.46 -28.01 9.60
CA THR A 15 57.48 -26.96 9.29
C THR A 15 56.16 -27.28 9.99
N ARG A 16 56.01 -26.85 11.25
CA ARG A 16 54.70 -26.84 11.93
C ARG A 16 53.83 -25.78 11.27
N ARG A 17 52.85 -26.19 10.47
CA ARG A 17 51.80 -25.28 10.04
C ARG A 17 50.98 -24.83 11.26
N PRO A 18 50.85 -23.51 11.52
CA PRO A 18 50.05 -23.03 12.63
C PRO A 18 48.58 -23.38 12.39
N ARG A 19 48.01 -24.23 13.25
CA ARG A 19 46.61 -24.70 13.17
C ARG A 19 45.59 -23.55 13.18
N TRP A 20 45.98 -22.39 13.72
CA TRP A 20 45.22 -21.15 13.73
C TRP A 20 44.88 -20.61 12.34
N VAL A 21 45.72 -20.87 11.32
CA VAL A 21 45.45 -20.41 9.95
C VAL A 21 44.20 -21.09 9.37
N GLY A 22 43.99 -22.37 9.71
CA GLY A 22 42.76 -23.09 9.30
C GLY A 22 41.50 -22.46 9.90
N LEU A 23 41.56 -22.00 11.16
CA LEU A 23 40.43 -21.34 11.82
C LEU A 23 40.10 -19.99 11.18
N ILE A 24 41.11 -19.21 10.79
CA ILE A 24 40.92 -17.92 10.12
C ILE A 24 40.27 -18.11 8.74
N VAL A 25 40.77 -19.06 7.95
CA VAL A 25 40.22 -19.38 6.62
C VAL A 25 38.76 -19.84 6.74
N TRP A 26 38.45 -20.67 7.74
CA TRP A 26 37.08 -21.13 7.97
C TRP A 26 36.15 -19.99 8.41
N GLY A 27 36.61 -19.13 9.31
CA GLY A 27 35.86 -17.95 9.75
C GLY A 27 35.54 -16.98 8.60
N LEU A 28 36.52 -16.71 7.73
CA LEU A 28 36.32 -15.90 6.52
C LEU A 28 35.30 -16.54 5.56
N GLY A 29 35.38 -17.86 5.37
CA GLY A 29 34.42 -18.59 4.53
C GLY A 29 32.98 -18.49 5.05
N VAL A 30 32.78 -18.67 6.36
CA VAL A 30 31.47 -18.55 7.00
C VAL A 30 30.95 -17.10 6.93
N ALA A 31 31.81 -16.11 7.20
CA ALA A 31 31.45 -14.70 7.11
C ALA A 31 31.00 -14.33 5.70
N ALA A 32 31.76 -14.72 4.67
CA ALA A 32 31.40 -14.46 3.27
C ALA A 32 30.05 -15.09 2.91
N LEU A 33 29.84 -16.36 3.29
CA LEU A 33 28.57 -17.05 3.03
C LEU A 33 27.39 -16.37 3.74
N SER A 34 27.58 -15.99 5.00
CA SER A 34 26.53 -15.29 5.78
C SER A 34 26.15 -13.94 5.17
N SER A 35 27.12 -13.17 4.68
CA SER A 35 26.88 -11.89 4.01
C SER A 35 26.08 -12.07 2.72
N LEU A 36 26.36 -13.14 1.97
CA LEU A 36 25.69 -13.43 0.71
C LEU A 36 24.23 -13.85 0.95
N VAL A 37 23.99 -14.70 1.95
CA VAL A 37 22.65 -15.06 2.40
C VAL A 37 21.86 -13.84 2.86
N TYR A 38 22.50 -12.94 3.63
CA TYR A 38 21.86 -11.72 4.10
C TYR A 38 21.41 -10.81 2.94
N VAL A 39 22.28 -10.57 1.96
CA VAL A 39 21.95 -9.76 0.78
C VAL A 39 20.84 -10.40 -0.05
N CYS A 40 20.88 -11.72 -0.26
CA CYS A 40 19.83 -12.44 -0.99
C CYS A 40 18.47 -12.35 -0.28
N LEU A 41 18.43 -12.55 1.04
CA LEU A 41 17.20 -12.40 1.83
C LEU A 41 16.67 -10.97 1.76
N HIS A 42 17.55 -9.98 1.87
CA HIS A 42 17.14 -8.57 1.82
C HIS A 42 16.58 -8.18 0.45
N ALA A 43 17.23 -8.61 -0.64
CA ALA A 43 16.73 -8.42 -1.99
C ALA A 43 15.37 -9.11 -2.20
N ALA A 44 15.21 -10.35 -1.71
CA ALA A 44 13.93 -11.06 -1.78
C ALA A 44 12.81 -10.31 -1.03
N TRP A 45 13.09 -9.78 0.15
CA TRP A 45 12.16 -8.94 0.91
C TRP A 45 11.76 -7.67 0.15
N VAL A 46 12.72 -6.98 -0.49
CA VAL A 46 12.43 -5.79 -1.30
C VAL A 46 11.54 -6.14 -2.49
N VAL A 47 11.83 -7.23 -3.21
CA VAL A 47 11.01 -7.69 -4.33
C VAL A 47 9.59 -8.05 -3.87
N LEU A 48 9.45 -8.75 -2.74
CA LEU A 48 8.15 -9.12 -2.19
C LEU A 48 7.35 -7.89 -1.75
N ALA A 49 8.01 -6.90 -1.13
CA ALA A 49 7.39 -5.63 -0.75
C ALA A 49 6.91 -4.84 -1.97
N LEU A 50 7.74 -4.75 -3.02
CA LEU A 50 7.36 -4.11 -4.28
C LEU A 50 6.21 -4.85 -4.97
N TYR A 51 6.25 -6.18 -4.99
CA TYR A 51 5.19 -7.00 -5.55
C TYR A 51 3.87 -6.82 -4.77
N GLY A 52 3.94 -6.82 -3.44
CA GLY A 52 2.80 -6.55 -2.56
C GLY A 52 2.21 -5.15 -2.82
N LEU A 53 3.05 -4.13 -2.92
CA LEU A 53 2.63 -2.77 -3.24
C LEU A 53 2.01 -2.69 -4.64
N GLN A 54 2.58 -3.36 -5.62
CA GLN A 54 2.05 -3.40 -6.98
C GLN A 54 0.70 -4.13 -7.03
N ARG A 55 0.58 -5.26 -6.33
CA ARG A 55 -0.68 -6.02 -6.22
C ARG A 55 -1.76 -5.20 -5.53
N LEU A 56 -1.40 -4.48 -4.47
CA LEU A 56 -2.31 -3.57 -3.78
C LEU A 56 -2.75 -2.43 -4.69
N ARG A 57 -1.82 -1.81 -5.43
CA ARG A 57 -2.14 -0.80 -6.45
C ARG A 57 -3.06 -1.33 -7.54
N ARG A 58 -2.84 -2.57 -8.01
CA ARG A 58 -3.70 -3.22 -9.00
C ARG A 58 -5.09 -3.49 -8.44
N ARG A 59 -5.22 -4.01 -7.22
CA ARG A 59 -6.52 -4.17 -6.55
C ARG A 59 -7.23 -2.84 -6.37
N ALA A 60 -6.52 -1.81 -5.93
CA ALA A 60 -7.07 -0.48 -5.76
C ALA A 60 -7.49 0.19 -7.09
N ARG A 61 -6.96 -0.29 -8.23
CA ARG A 61 -7.39 0.09 -9.59
C ARG A 61 -8.41 -0.88 -10.21
N GLY A 62 -8.63 -2.05 -9.61
CA GLY A 62 -9.26 -3.21 -10.25
C GLY A 62 -10.77 -3.32 -10.08
N GLU A 63 -11.39 -2.44 -9.31
CA GLU A 63 -12.84 -2.49 -9.00
C GLU A 63 -13.51 -1.11 -9.15
N ALA A 64 -12.95 -0.21 -9.95
CA ALA A 64 -13.72 0.94 -10.42
C ALA A 64 -14.58 0.48 -11.60
N PRO A 65 -15.92 0.45 -11.50
CA PRO A 65 -16.77 0.23 -12.67
C PRO A 65 -16.38 1.28 -13.73
N ALA A 66 -16.11 0.79 -14.95
CA ALA A 66 -15.29 1.43 -15.98
C ALA A 66 -15.73 2.82 -16.49
N SER A 67 -16.74 3.44 -15.90
CA SER A 67 -17.32 4.70 -16.38
C SER A 67 -18.10 5.47 -15.31
N ALA A 68 -17.87 5.21 -14.02
CA ALA A 68 -18.49 5.98 -12.95
C ALA A 68 -17.56 7.12 -12.47
N LEU A 69 -17.83 8.36 -12.89
CA LEU A 69 -17.13 9.56 -12.44
C LEU A 69 -17.95 10.23 -11.34
N LEU A 70 -17.35 10.37 -10.16
CA LEU A 70 -17.90 11.22 -9.12
C LEU A 70 -17.57 12.68 -9.46
N CYS A 71 -18.59 13.44 -9.82
CA CYS A 71 -18.53 14.85 -10.12
C CYS A 71 -19.13 15.64 -8.97
N MET A 72 -18.67 16.87 -8.81
CA MET A 72 -19.28 17.84 -7.92
C MET A 72 -19.67 19.04 -8.78
N ASP A 73 -20.91 19.50 -8.63
CA ASP A 73 -21.37 20.69 -9.33
C ASP A 73 -20.75 21.97 -8.72
N ASN A 74 -20.93 23.09 -9.41
CA ASN A 74 -20.43 24.39 -8.94
C ASN A 74 -21.19 24.93 -7.70
N GLN A 75 -22.29 24.30 -7.31
CA GLN A 75 -23.11 24.64 -6.16
C GLN A 75 -22.81 23.75 -4.93
N GLY A 76 -21.87 22.79 -5.05
CA GLY A 76 -21.51 21.85 -3.98
C GLY A 76 -22.37 20.58 -3.93
N GLY A 77 -23.26 20.37 -4.90
CA GLY A 77 -24.00 19.13 -5.07
C GLY A 77 -23.12 18.01 -5.62
N TRP A 78 -23.31 16.80 -5.09
CA TRP A 78 -22.61 15.62 -5.56
C TRP A 78 -23.39 14.95 -6.69
N GLY A 79 -22.66 14.41 -7.67
CA GLY A 79 -23.24 13.68 -8.78
C GLY A 79 -22.36 12.51 -9.18
N LEU A 80 -22.98 11.42 -9.58
CA LEU A 80 -22.29 10.25 -10.10
C LEU A 80 -22.69 10.09 -11.56
N LEU A 81 -21.72 10.30 -12.46
CA LEU A 81 -21.87 10.11 -13.88
C LEU A 81 -21.50 8.66 -14.20
N VAL A 82 -22.47 7.80 -14.53
CA VAL A 82 -22.23 6.41 -14.94
C VAL A 82 -22.55 6.28 -16.42
N GLY A 83 -21.51 6.21 -17.26
CA GLY A 83 -21.68 6.35 -18.71
C GLY A 83 -22.28 7.71 -19.04
N ASP A 84 -23.44 7.73 -19.69
CA ASP A 84 -24.17 8.97 -20.04
C ASP A 84 -25.25 9.37 -19.00
N SER A 85 -25.42 8.58 -17.94
CA SER A 85 -26.42 8.87 -16.90
C SER A 85 -25.80 9.70 -15.77
N PHE A 86 -26.35 10.90 -15.52
CA PHE A 86 -26.00 11.72 -14.37
C PHE A 86 -26.98 11.47 -13.23
N ARG A 87 -26.49 10.91 -12.12
CA ARG A 87 -27.28 10.68 -10.92
C ARG A 87 -26.91 11.71 -9.86
N SER A 88 -27.84 12.56 -9.48
CA SER A 88 -27.63 13.50 -8.37
C SER A 88 -27.66 12.73 -7.05
N LEU A 89 -26.61 12.93 -6.25
CA LEU A 89 -26.40 12.27 -4.98
C LEU A 89 -26.33 13.30 -3.86
N SER A 90 -26.94 12.98 -2.74
CA SER A 90 -26.85 13.80 -1.54
C SER A 90 -25.93 13.13 -0.54
N LEU A 91 -24.88 13.83 -0.12
CA LEU A 91 -23.94 13.28 0.85
C LEU A 91 -24.65 13.12 2.21
N LEU A 92 -24.60 11.90 2.75
CA LEU A 92 -25.19 11.54 4.06
C LEU A 92 -24.15 11.62 5.16
N ARG A 93 -23.00 11.00 4.90
CA ARG A 93 -21.98 10.78 5.92
C ARG A 93 -20.61 10.60 5.26
N VAL A 94 -19.59 11.03 5.98
CA VAL A 94 -18.20 10.88 5.60
C VAL A 94 -17.48 10.16 6.73
N TRP A 95 -16.63 9.21 6.38
CA TRP A 95 -15.68 8.59 7.30
C TRP A 95 -14.28 8.74 6.73
N ARG A 96 -13.41 9.31 7.55
CA ARG A 96 -12.01 9.52 7.17
C ARG A 96 -11.11 8.56 7.92
N GLY A 97 -10.42 7.71 7.18
CA GLY A 97 -9.28 6.92 7.66
C GLY A 97 -7.94 7.55 7.27
N MET A 98 -6.84 6.97 7.76
CA MET A 98 -5.49 7.49 7.53
C MET A 98 -5.03 7.39 6.06
N GLY A 99 -5.65 6.50 5.27
CA GLY A 99 -5.33 6.28 3.86
C GLY A 99 -6.55 6.09 2.95
N TRP A 100 -7.75 6.29 3.47
CA TRP A 100 -9.01 6.08 2.78
C TRP A 100 -10.07 7.05 3.28
N LEU A 101 -11.08 7.29 2.45
CA LEU A 101 -12.20 8.15 2.75
C LEU A 101 -13.46 7.50 2.19
N THR A 102 -14.39 7.16 3.07
CA THR A 102 -15.67 6.54 2.68
C THR A 102 -16.75 7.60 2.70
N LEU A 103 -17.45 7.73 1.59
CA LEU A 103 -18.56 8.65 1.37
C LEU A 103 -19.82 7.81 1.27
N ARG A 104 -20.82 8.12 2.09
CA ARG A 104 -22.16 7.57 1.93
C ARG A 104 -23.07 8.59 1.27
N PHE A 105 -23.77 8.15 0.24
CA PHE A 105 -24.69 8.97 -0.53
C PHE A 105 -26.11 8.41 -0.43
N SER A 106 -27.10 9.29 -0.30
CA SER A 106 -28.50 8.98 -0.59
C SER A 106 -28.81 9.36 -2.02
N ASP A 107 -29.35 8.41 -2.78
CA ASP A 107 -29.90 8.66 -4.10
C ASP A 107 -31.22 9.43 -3.98
N ALA A 108 -31.24 10.68 -4.48
CA ALA A 108 -32.44 11.52 -4.46
C ALA A 108 -33.50 11.03 -5.47
N ALA A 109 -33.11 10.22 -6.46
CA ALA A 109 -33.99 9.71 -7.52
C ALA A 109 -34.47 8.27 -7.28
N ALA A 110 -34.05 7.62 -6.17
CA ALA A 110 -34.48 6.25 -5.87
C ALA A 110 -35.96 6.21 -5.44
N ILE A 111 -36.77 5.45 -6.19
CA ILE A 111 -38.15 5.09 -5.83
C ILE A 111 -38.17 3.60 -5.54
N PRO A 112 -38.51 3.14 -4.32
CA PRO A 112 -38.88 3.92 -3.14
C PRO A 112 -37.69 4.66 -2.48
N PRO A 113 -37.94 5.84 -1.88
CA PRO A 113 -36.91 6.63 -1.22
C PRO A 113 -36.39 5.87 0.01
N GLY A 114 -35.10 5.50 -0.01
CA GLY A 114 -34.41 4.90 1.14
C GLY A 114 -33.82 3.50 0.92
N HIS A 115 -33.82 2.94 -0.30
CA HIS A 115 -33.26 1.61 -0.56
C HIS A 115 -31.95 1.60 -1.38
N ALA A 116 -31.41 2.76 -1.75
CA ALA A 116 -30.14 2.86 -2.48
C ALA A 116 -29.16 3.79 -1.75
N ASP A 117 -28.80 3.42 -0.52
CA ASP A 117 -27.65 4.00 0.17
C ASP A 117 -26.39 3.49 -0.55
N MET A 118 -25.65 4.40 -1.19
CA MET A 118 -24.45 4.06 -1.94
C MET A 118 -23.22 4.45 -1.12
N GLU A 119 -22.34 3.49 -0.88
CA GLU A 119 -21.08 3.71 -0.17
C GLU A 119 -19.91 3.66 -1.17
N LEU A 120 -19.15 4.76 -1.22
CA LEU A 120 -17.97 4.88 -2.07
C LEU A 120 -16.73 5.05 -1.20
N THR A 121 -15.80 4.10 -1.27
CA THR A 121 -14.52 4.21 -0.57
C THR A 121 -13.42 4.62 -1.53
N ILE A 122 -12.88 5.82 -1.32
CA ILE A 122 -11.80 6.38 -2.11
C ILE A 122 -10.49 6.22 -1.34
N TRP A 123 -9.51 5.58 -1.97
CA TRP A 123 -8.18 5.38 -1.40
C TRP A 123 -7.24 6.51 -1.81
N LYS A 124 -6.45 7.03 -0.86
CA LYS A 124 -5.46 8.09 -1.10
C LYS A 124 -4.46 7.74 -2.21
N GLY A 125 -4.16 6.45 -2.40
CA GLY A 125 -3.26 5.95 -3.43
C GLY A 125 -3.84 5.90 -4.85
N CYS A 126 -5.15 6.06 -5.01
CA CYS A 126 -5.84 5.97 -6.32
C CYS A 126 -6.08 7.33 -6.97
N VAL A 127 -5.87 8.42 -6.23
CA VAL A 127 -6.08 9.79 -6.69
C VAL A 127 -4.80 10.60 -6.54
N SER A 128 -4.64 11.63 -7.37
CA SER A 128 -3.47 12.50 -7.27
C SER A 128 -3.45 13.20 -5.89
N PRO A 129 -2.28 13.54 -5.34
CA PRO A 129 -2.19 14.21 -4.03
C PRO A 129 -2.99 15.51 -3.97
N LEU A 130 -3.07 16.24 -5.09
CA LEU A 130 -3.84 17.47 -5.21
C LEU A 130 -5.35 17.21 -5.24
N ALA A 131 -5.80 16.19 -5.97
CA ALA A 131 -7.21 15.76 -5.96
C ALA A 131 -7.64 15.26 -4.58
N TRP A 132 -6.78 14.50 -3.88
CA TRP A 132 -7.04 14.04 -2.51
C TRP A 132 -7.22 15.20 -1.53
N ARG A 133 -6.32 16.21 -1.57
CA ARG A 133 -6.44 17.40 -0.72
C ARG A 133 -7.74 18.16 -0.98
N ARG A 134 -8.08 18.36 -2.26
CA ARG A 134 -9.34 19.01 -2.64
C ARG A 134 -10.54 18.22 -2.13
N LEU A 135 -10.55 16.91 -2.33
CA LEU A 135 -11.61 16.03 -1.83
C LEU A 135 -11.79 16.18 -0.31
N CYS A 136 -10.70 16.11 0.47
CA CYS A 136 -10.78 16.28 1.93
C CYS A 136 -11.33 17.65 2.35
N VAL A 137 -11.00 18.73 1.63
CA VAL A 137 -11.52 20.07 1.90
C VAL A 137 -13.01 20.15 1.58
N LEU A 138 -13.44 19.57 0.46
CA LEU A 138 -14.84 19.57 0.03
C LEU A 138 -15.71 18.76 1.00
N THR A 139 -15.25 17.59 1.41
CA THR A 139 -15.99 16.77 2.38
C THR A 139 -16.05 17.42 3.75
N ALA A 140 -15.00 18.13 4.18
CA ALA A 140 -15.00 18.87 5.43
C ALA A 140 -15.97 20.08 5.39
N ARG A 141 -16.16 20.72 4.23
CA ARG A 141 -17.16 21.79 4.08
C ARG A 141 -18.58 21.28 4.23
N ASP A 142 -18.87 20.11 3.69
CA ASP A 142 -20.19 19.50 3.79
C ASP A 142 -20.48 18.90 5.17
N GLU A 143 -19.47 18.41 5.90
CA GLU A 143 -19.60 18.04 7.32
C GLU A 143 -20.00 19.25 8.18
N VAL A 144 -19.48 20.43 7.85
CA VAL A 144 -19.74 21.68 8.59
C VAL A 144 -21.07 22.31 8.17
N SER A 145 -21.60 22.00 6.98
CA SER A 145 -22.88 22.51 6.49
C SER A 145 -24.03 21.71 7.13
N PRO A 146 -24.71 22.23 8.17
CA PRO A 146 -25.67 21.49 8.98
C PRO A 146 -27.05 21.47 8.29
N SER A 147 -27.09 21.34 6.96
CA SER A 147 -28.32 21.37 6.16
C SER A 147 -29.24 20.16 6.39
N ARG A 148 -28.83 19.18 7.20
CA ARG A 148 -29.70 18.09 7.69
C ARG A 148 -30.15 18.21 9.15
N LEU A 149 -29.53 19.06 9.96
CA LEU A 149 -30.06 19.33 11.31
C LEU A 149 -31.32 20.20 11.28
N ALA A 150 -31.60 20.88 10.16
CA ALA A 150 -32.80 21.68 9.97
C ALA A 150 -34.02 20.90 9.40
N GLN A 151 -33.85 19.68 8.88
CA GLN A 151 -34.98 18.85 8.41
C GLN A 151 -35.45 17.80 9.44
N ALA A 152 -34.74 17.66 10.55
CA ALA A 152 -35.12 16.82 11.69
C ALA A 152 -35.81 17.61 12.82
N ALA A 153 -36.49 18.72 12.50
CA ALA A 153 -37.48 19.30 13.41
C ALA A 153 -38.86 18.74 13.04
N PRO A 154 -39.50 17.91 13.89
CA PRO A 154 -40.85 17.44 13.63
C PRO A 154 -41.80 18.65 13.62
N ARG A 155 -42.45 18.91 12.49
CA ARG A 155 -43.70 19.65 12.46
C ARG A 155 -44.79 18.75 13.05
N SER A 156 -44.79 18.60 14.37
CA SER A 156 -45.96 18.19 15.12
C SER A 156 -46.95 19.36 15.15
N MET A 157 -48.03 19.17 14.39
CA MET A 157 -49.42 19.57 14.68
C MET A 157 -49.65 20.75 15.64
N THR A 158 -50.21 21.83 15.11
CA THR A 158 -51.54 22.35 15.48
C THR A 158 -52.11 23.12 14.30
#